data_AF-A0A9D3U5S8-F1
#
_entry.id   AF-A0A9D3U5S8-F1
#
_cell.length_a   1.000
_cell.length_b   1.000
_cell.length_c   1.000
_cell.angle_alpha   90.00
_cell.angle_beta   90.00
_cell.angle_gamma   90.00
#
_symmetry.space_group_name_H-M   'P 1'
#
loop_
_entity.id
_entity.type
_entity.pdbx_description
1 polymer ?
#
loop_
_entity_poly.entity_id
_entity_poly.type
_entity_poly.pdbx_seq_one_letter_code
_entity_poly.pdbx_strand_id
1 'polypeptide(L)'
;MESPPSSFSTFRSYLRALAQTPSRFAHRAPSVSSSHEELSWVKSRSGSNMHKSLRWYDLIGLGIGGMVGAGVFVTTGRASRLYAGPAILISYAIAGLCALLSAFCYTEFAVHMPVAGGAFSYLRITFGEFAAFLTGANLIMEYVMSNAAVARGFTSYLSVAIGIPTAKWRFTAAALPKGFN
;
A
#
# COMPACT_ATOMS: atom_id res chain seq x y z
N MET A 1 -35.77 16.05 1.11
CA MET A 1 -34.58 15.16 1.28
C MET A 1 -33.46 16.03 1.81
N GLU A 2 -33.32 16.09 3.13
CA GLU A 2 -32.29 16.91 3.78
C GLU A 2 -30.92 16.24 3.60
N SER A 3 -29.96 16.99 3.08
CA SER A 3 -28.55 16.56 3.01
C SER A 3 -28.04 16.30 4.43
N PRO A 4 -27.43 15.13 4.72
CA PRO A 4 -26.88 14.88 6.05
C PRO A 4 -25.85 15.96 6.41
N PRO A 5 -25.86 16.48 7.65
CA PRO A 5 -24.95 17.55 8.06
C PRO A 5 -23.51 17.11 7.86
N SER A 6 -22.70 17.97 7.23
CA SER A 6 -21.30 17.71 6.93
C SER A 6 -20.55 17.40 8.23
N SER A 7 -20.10 16.15 8.38
CA SER A 7 -19.40 15.65 9.58
C SER A 7 -18.06 16.37 9.87
N PHE A 8 -17.65 17.30 8.99
CA PHE A 8 -16.38 18.01 9.02
C PHE A 8 -16.49 19.52 9.34
N SER A 9 -17.68 20.04 9.66
CA SER A 9 -17.88 21.49 9.87
C SER A 9 -17.49 22.00 11.26
N THR A 10 -17.44 21.14 12.29
CA THR A 10 -17.21 21.58 13.68
C THR A 10 -16.33 20.59 14.44
N PHE A 11 -15.35 21.08 15.20
CA PHE A 11 -14.47 20.22 16.01
C PHE A 11 -15.26 19.30 16.98
N ARG A 12 -16.37 19.79 17.55
CA ARG A 12 -17.30 18.99 18.37
C ARG A 12 -18.06 17.92 17.59
N SER A 13 -18.40 18.15 16.32
CA SER A 13 -19.05 17.13 15.49
C SER A 13 -18.05 16.07 15.05
N TYR A 14 -16.79 16.45 14.80
CA TYR A 14 -15.69 15.52 14.58
C TYR A 14 -15.41 14.64 15.81
N LEU A 15 -15.35 15.22 17.01
CA LEU A 15 -15.14 14.48 18.26
C LEU A 15 -16.31 13.53 18.59
N ARG A 16 -17.56 13.94 18.32
CA ARG A 16 -18.73 13.05 18.41
C ARG A 16 -18.71 11.95 17.35
N ALA A 17 -18.26 12.25 16.13
CA ALA A 17 -18.14 11.25 15.06
C ALA A 17 -17.06 10.21 15.41
N LEU A 18 -15.92 10.64 15.95
CA LEU A 18 -14.89 9.75 16.51
C LEU A 18 -15.44 8.88 17.65
N ALA A 19 -16.19 9.46 18.59
CA ALA A 19 -16.80 8.71 19.69
C ALA A 19 -17.85 7.69 19.22
N GLN A 20 -18.52 7.92 18.09
CA GLN A 20 -19.48 7.00 17.47
C GLN A 20 -18.83 6.00 16.48
N THR A 21 -17.54 6.15 16.19
CA THR A 21 -16.81 5.25 15.29
C THR A 21 -16.79 3.79 15.82
N PRO A 22 -16.51 3.50 17.10
CA PRO A 22 -16.48 2.12 17.58
C PRO A 22 -17.84 1.41 17.53
N SER A 23 -18.97 2.09 17.78
CA SER A 23 -20.29 1.48 17.68
C SER A 23 -20.70 1.20 16.23
N ARG A 24 -20.33 2.07 15.28
CA ARG A 24 -20.51 1.82 13.84
C ARG A 24 -19.67 0.65 13.34
N PHE A 25 -18.44 0.53 13.85
CA PHE A 25 -17.57 -0.60 13.57
C PHE A 25 -18.13 -1.91 14.12
N ALA A 26 -18.65 -1.92 15.36
CA ALA A 26 -19.25 -3.10 15.97
C ALA A 26 -20.49 -3.60 15.19
N HIS A 27 -21.32 -2.68 14.67
CA HIS A 27 -22.49 -3.05 13.86
C HIS A 27 -22.15 -3.52 12.43
N ARG A 28 -21.03 -3.07 11.85
CA ARG A 28 -20.56 -3.47 10.51
C ARG A 28 -19.61 -4.66 10.51
N ALA A 29 -18.98 -4.97 11.64
CA ALA A 29 -18.05 -6.08 11.77
C ALA A 29 -18.59 -7.42 11.22
N PRO A 30 -19.87 -7.81 11.42
CA PRO A 30 -20.40 -9.06 10.88
C PRO A 30 -20.94 -8.97 9.45
N SER A 31 -21.02 -7.78 8.84
CA SER A 31 -21.55 -7.67 7.48
C SER A 31 -20.50 -8.09 6.47
N VAL A 32 -20.71 -9.24 5.83
CA VAL A 32 -19.98 -9.67 4.64
C VAL A 32 -20.62 -8.99 3.44
N SER A 33 -19.88 -8.13 2.75
CA SER A 33 -20.39 -7.50 1.52
C SER A 33 -20.21 -8.47 0.35
N SER A 34 -21.24 -8.59 -0.48
CA SER A 34 -21.21 -9.49 -1.64
C SER A 34 -20.36 -8.90 -2.78
N SER A 35 -19.69 -9.74 -3.57
CA SER A 35 -18.79 -9.30 -4.65
C SER A 35 -19.47 -8.41 -5.70
N HIS A 36 -20.75 -8.65 -5.99
CA HIS A 36 -21.53 -7.86 -6.96
C HIS A 36 -21.88 -6.47 -6.41
N GLU A 37 -22.13 -6.38 -5.10
CA GLU A 37 -22.38 -5.12 -4.41
C GLU A 37 -21.10 -4.27 -4.33
N GLU A 38 -19.95 -4.86 -4.02
CA GLU A 38 -18.66 -4.16 -4.07
C GLU A 38 -18.32 -3.68 -5.48
N LEU A 39 -18.51 -4.51 -6.52
CA LEU A 39 -18.32 -4.11 -7.92
C LEU A 39 -19.17 -2.90 -8.30
N SER A 40 -20.47 -2.94 -7.99
CA SER A 40 -21.41 -1.86 -8.30
C SER A 40 -21.16 -0.60 -7.46
N TRP A 41 -20.72 -0.76 -6.21
CA TRP A 41 -20.42 0.34 -5.31
C TRP A 41 -19.10 1.04 -5.64
N VAL A 42 -18.04 0.29 -5.94
CA VAL A 42 -16.77 0.85 -6.41
C VAL A 42 -16.99 1.58 -7.73
N LYS A 43 -17.76 0.98 -8.65
CA LYS A 43 -18.12 1.62 -9.93
C LYS A 43 -18.92 2.92 -9.73
N SER A 44 -19.88 2.95 -8.81
CA SER A 44 -20.66 4.16 -8.54
C SER A 44 -19.85 5.25 -7.85
N ARG A 45 -18.91 4.90 -6.96
CA ARG A 45 -17.98 5.84 -6.32
C ARG A 45 -16.92 6.41 -7.26
N SER A 46 -16.51 5.64 -8.27
CA SER A 46 -15.50 6.09 -9.24
C SER A 46 -15.99 7.27 -10.10
N GLY A 47 -17.31 7.58 -10.10
CA GLY A 47 -17.93 8.79 -10.66
C GLY A 47 -17.80 8.97 -12.19
N SER A 48 -16.91 8.23 -12.83
CA SER A 48 -16.53 8.34 -14.23
C SER A 48 -16.47 6.94 -14.85
N ASN A 49 -17.17 6.77 -15.97
CA ASN A 49 -17.13 5.55 -16.75
C ASN A 49 -15.81 5.56 -17.57
N MET A 50 -14.69 5.24 -16.92
CA MET A 50 -13.37 5.27 -17.55
C MET A 50 -13.31 4.29 -18.73
N HIS A 51 -12.78 4.75 -19.86
CA HIS A 51 -12.56 3.91 -21.02
C HIS A 51 -11.41 2.93 -20.74
N LYS A 52 -11.64 1.63 -20.97
CA LYS A 52 -10.62 0.58 -20.78
C LYS A 52 -9.60 0.64 -21.92
N SER A 53 -8.55 1.44 -21.77
CA SER A 53 -7.49 1.60 -22.78
C SER A 53 -6.23 0.77 -22.51
N LEU A 54 -6.00 0.32 -21.27
CA LEU A 54 -4.81 -0.47 -20.92
C LEU A 54 -4.89 -1.88 -21.49
N ARG A 55 -3.86 -2.25 -22.26
CA ARG A 55 -3.68 -3.61 -22.80
C ARG A 55 -2.75 -4.41 -21.88
N TRP A 56 -2.62 -5.71 -22.16
CA TRP A 56 -1.85 -6.64 -21.33
C TRP A 56 -0.39 -6.21 -21.14
N TYR A 57 0.24 -5.65 -22.18
CA TYR A 57 1.61 -5.16 -22.10
C TYR A 57 1.74 -3.88 -21.26
N ASP A 58 0.73 -3.00 -21.27
CA ASP A 58 0.71 -1.80 -20.43
C ASP A 58 0.60 -2.21 -18.95
N LEU A 59 -0.18 -3.25 -18.66
CA LEU A 59 -0.33 -3.80 -17.31
C LEU A 59 0.98 -4.44 -16.81
N ILE A 60 1.69 -5.17 -17.67
CA ILE A 60 3.02 -5.71 -17.34
C ILE A 60 4.00 -4.56 -17.08
N GLY A 61 4.02 -3.55 -17.95
CA GLY A 61 4.87 -2.37 -17.78
C GLY A 61 4.60 -1.63 -16.47
N LEU A 62 3.32 -1.46 -16.11
CA LEU A 62 2.90 -0.87 -14.84
C LEU A 62 3.36 -1.73 -13.65
N GLY A 63 3.25 -3.06 -13.74
CA GLY A 63 3.70 -3.98 -12.70
C GLY A 63 5.22 -3.90 -12.48
N ILE A 64 6.01 -3.94 -13.56
CA ILE A 64 7.48 -3.84 -13.47
C ILE A 64 7.88 -2.46 -12.94
N GLY A 65 7.26 -1.38 -13.42
CA GLY A 65 7.51 -0.01 -12.97
C GLY A 65 7.15 0.23 -11.50
N GLY A 66 6.13 -0.46 -10.98
CA GLY A 66 5.77 -0.42 -9.56
C GLY A 66 6.71 -1.22 -8.65
N MET A 67 7.30 -2.31 -9.14
CA MET A 67 8.20 -3.18 -8.35
C MET A 67 9.67 -2.71 -8.37
N VAL A 68 10.16 -2.23 -9.51
CA VAL A 68 11.56 -1.81 -9.66
C VAL A 68 11.73 -0.40 -9.11
N GLY A 69 12.39 -0.28 -7.95
CA GLY A 69 12.61 1.01 -7.30
C GLY A 69 13.82 1.05 -6.38
N ALA A 70 13.84 2.01 -5.46
CA ALA A 70 14.94 2.24 -4.53
C ALA A 70 15.31 1.01 -3.69
N GLY A 71 14.38 0.07 -3.50
CA GLY A 71 14.61 -1.20 -2.80
C GLY A 71 15.81 -1.97 -3.34
N VAL A 72 15.79 -2.39 -4.61
CA VAL A 72 16.89 -3.15 -5.22
C VAL A 72 18.20 -2.34 -5.22
N PHE A 73 18.15 -1.07 -5.58
CA PHE A 73 19.39 -0.29 -5.69
C PHE A 73 20.08 -0.05 -4.33
N VAL A 74 19.32 0.27 -3.27
CA VAL A 74 19.89 0.59 -1.95
C VAL A 74 20.09 -0.64 -1.08
N THR A 75 19.09 -1.52 -1.02
CA THR A 75 19.07 -2.60 -0.02
C THR A 75 19.98 -3.76 -0.40
N THR A 76 20.14 -4.06 -1.69
CA THR A 76 20.99 -5.17 -2.16
C THR A 76 22.45 -5.00 -1.70
N GLY A 77 23.01 -3.79 -1.81
CA GLY A 77 24.38 -3.54 -1.36
C GLY A 77 24.57 -3.72 0.14
N ARG A 78 23.62 -3.23 0.94
CA ARG A 78 23.63 -3.44 2.40
C ARG A 78 23.44 -4.90 2.77
N ALA A 79 22.54 -5.59 2.08
CA ALA A 79 22.22 -6.99 2.34
C ALA A 79 23.40 -7.92 1.99
N SER A 80 24.10 -7.64 0.89
CA SER A 80 25.31 -8.37 0.51
C SER A 80 26.41 -8.13 1.54
N ARG A 81 26.64 -6.88 1.95
CA ARG A 81 27.72 -6.55 2.89
C ARG A 81 27.49 -7.11 4.31
N LEU A 82 26.26 -7.13 4.80
CA LEU A 82 25.96 -7.42 6.21
C LEU A 82 25.39 -8.82 6.47
N TYR A 83 24.76 -9.46 5.49
CA TYR A 83 24.04 -10.72 5.71
C TYR A 83 24.51 -11.86 4.79
N ALA A 84 24.37 -11.71 3.47
CA ALA A 84 24.49 -12.84 2.54
C ALA A 84 25.85 -12.94 1.82
N GLY A 85 26.63 -11.86 1.74
CA GLY A 85 27.88 -11.85 0.99
C GLY A 85 27.66 -12.17 -0.50
N PRO A 86 28.52 -13.03 -1.10
CA PRO A 86 28.34 -13.51 -2.48
C PRO A 86 27.09 -14.36 -2.69
N ALA A 87 26.53 -14.95 -1.62
CA ALA A 87 25.37 -15.85 -1.69
C ALA A 87 24.03 -15.09 -1.81
N ILE A 88 24.04 -13.77 -1.99
CA ILE A 88 22.83 -12.95 -2.12
C ILE A 88 21.92 -13.39 -3.27
N LEU A 89 22.49 -13.97 -4.33
CA LEU A 89 21.74 -14.53 -5.45
C LEU A 89 20.80 -15.66 -5.01
N ILE A 90 21.25 -16.52 -4.09
CA ILE A 90 20.44 -17.62 -3.55
C ILE A 90 19.29 -17.05 -2.70
N SER A 91 19.58 -16.03 -1.88
CA SER A 91 18.54 -15.34 -1.10
C SER A 91 17.47 -14.70 -2.00
N TYR A 92 17.86 -14.05 -3.10
CA TYR A 92 16.92 -13.51 -4.07
C TYR A 92 16.14 -14.59 -4.82
N ALA A 93 16.76 -15.72 -5.15
CA ALA A 93 16.06 -16.83 -5.79
C ALA A 93 14.94 -17.39 -4.90
N ILE A 94 15.22 -17.60 -3.61
CA ILE A 94 14.23 -18.06 -2.64
C ILE A 94 13.12 -17.01 -2.45
N ALA A 95 13.48 -15.74 -2.28
CA ALA A 95 12.49 -14.67 -2.17
C ALA A 95 11.61 -14.55 -3.42
N GLY A 96 12.20 -14.71 -4.61
CA GLY A 96 11.50 -14.72 -5.89
C GLY A 96 10.53 -15.90 -6.00
N LEU A 97 10.91 -17.09 -5.55
CA LEU A 97 10.01 -18.24 -5.52
C LEU A 97 8.80 -18.00 -4.60
N CYS A 98 9.01 -17.46 -3.41
CA CYS A 98 7.92 -17.09 -2.50
C CYS A 98 6.99 -16.03 -3.11
N ALA A 99 7.56 -15.04 -3.81
CA ALA A 99 6.79 -14.00 -4.50
C ALA A 99 5.98 -14.58 -5.67
N LEU A 100 6.53 -15.53 -6.43
CA LEU A 100 5.83 -16.22 -7.51
C LEU A 100 4.63 -17.03 -7.01
N LEU A 101 4.81 -17.79 -5.91
CA LEU A 101 3.71 -18.52 -5.28
C LEU A 101 2.61 -17.57 -4.82
N SER A 102 2.97 -16.45 -4.20
CA SER A 102 2.02 -15.41 -3.80
C SER A 102 1.30 -14.79 -5.01
N ALA A 103 2.01 -14.54 -6.10
CA ALA A 103 1.44 -13.99 -7.33
C ALA A 103 0.42 -14.93 -7.98
N PHE A 104 0.62 -16.25 -7.92
CA PHE A 104 -0.38 -17.21 -8.39
C PHE A 104 -1.67 -17.14 -7.58
N CYS A 105 -1.61 -17.06 -6.25
CA CYS A 105 -2.80 -16.86 -5.42
C CYS A 105 -3.52 -15.54 -5.74
N TYR A 106 -2.77 -14.45 -5.94
CA TYR A 106 -3.36 -13.17 -6.33
C TYR A 106 -3.98 -13.20 -7.74
N THR A 107 -3.43 -13.99 -8.66
CA THR A 107 -3.97 -14.15 -10.01
C THR A 107 -5.33 -14.85 -9.97
N GLU A 108 -5.48 -15.88 -9.15
CA GLU A 108 -6.76 -16.56 -8.93
C GLU A 108 -7.83 -15.57 -8.42
N PHE A 109 -7.50 -14.75 -7.41
CA PHE A 109 -8.42 -13.71 -6.93
C PHE A 109 -8.74 -12.66 -7.99
N ALA A 110 -7.77 -12.24 -8.80
CA ALA A 110 -7.97 -11.23 -9.84
C ALA A 110 -8.89 -11.73 -10.97
N VAL A 111 -8.82 -13.02 -11.32
CA VAL A 111 -9.70 -13.62 -12.33
C VAL A 111 -11.12 -13.81 -11.79
N HIS A 112 -11.26 -14.24 -10.53
CA HIS A 112 -12.58 -14.45 -9.91
C HIS A 112 -13.29 -13.15 -9.55
N MET A 113 -12.56 -12.11 -9.16
CA MET A 113 -13.11 -10.85 -8.68
C MET A 113 -12.42 -9.66 -9.38
N PRO A 114 -12.87 -9.25 -10.57
CA PRO A 114 -12.28 -8.13 -11.32
C PRO A 114 -12.70 -6.77 -10.74
N VAL A 115 -12.47 -6.57 -9.45
CA VAL A 115 -12.74 -5.33 -8.70
C VAL A 115 -11.51 -4.43 -8.66
N ALA A 116 -11.71 -3.13 -8.87
CA ALA A 116 -10.68 -2.14 -8.61
C ALA A 116 -10.57 -1.87 -7.10
N GLY A 117 -9.75 -2.67 -6.40
CA GLY A 117 -9.60 -2.53 -4.94
C GLY A 117 -8.49 -3.36 -4.28
N GLY A 118 -7.85 -4.28 -5.01
CA GLY A 118 -6.69 -5.04 -4.52
C GLY A 118 -7.00 -5.92 -3.31
N ALA A 119 -5.98 -6.13 -2.46
CA ALA A 119 -6.06 -7.03 -1.30
C ALA A 119 -7.17 -6.66 -0.30
N PHE A 120 -7.46 -5.37 -0.13
CA PHE A 120 -8.52 -4.89 0.76
C PHE A 120 -9.90 -5.42 0.35
N SER A 121 -10.24 -5.32 -0.94
CA SER A 121 -11.53 -5.80 -1.44
C SER A 121 -11.64 -7.32 -1.38
N TYR A 122 -10.55 -8.05 -1.64
CA TYR A 122 -10.55 -9.51 -1.54
C TYR A 122 -10.84 -9.98 -0.11
N LEU A 123 -10.16 -9.41 0.89
CA LEU A 123 -10.38 -9.80 2.28
C LEU A 123 -11.74 -9.36 2.82
N ARG A 124 -12.29 -8.25 2.32
CA ARG A 124 -13.63 -7.81 2.70
C ARG A 124 -14.72 -8.79 2.27
N ILE A 125 -14.55 -9.40 1.10
CA ILE A 125 -15.50 -10.39 0.56
C ILE A 125 -15.34 -11.72 1.29
N THR A 126 -14.11 -12.17 1.58
CA THR A 126 -13.86 -13.50 2.17
C THR A 126 -13.99 -13.53 3.70
N PHE A 127 -13.48 -12.52 4.41
CA PHE A 127 -13.34 -12.52 5.87
C PHE A 127 -14.21 -11.45 6.58
N GLY A 128 -14.93 -10.63 5.82
CA GLY A 128 -15.81 -9.59 6.37
C GLY A 128 -15.12 -8.26 6.68
N GLU A 129 -15.90 -7.31 7.22
CA GLU A 129 -15.49 -5.91 7.32
C GLU A 129 -14.39 -5.65 8.39
N PHE A 130 -14.32 -6.46 9.46
CA PHE A 130 -13.29 -6.30 10.49
C PHE A 130 -11.89 -6.67 9.98
N ALA A 131 -11.75 -7.82 9.31
CA ALA A 131 -10.49 -8.23 8.70
C ALA A 131 -10.06 -7.24 7.61
N ALA A 132 -11.01 -6.79 6.78
CA ALA A 132 -10.75 -5.76 5.77
C ALA A 132 -10.26 -4.45 6.39
N PHE A 133 -10.84 -4.01 7.51
CA PHE A 133 -10.39 -2.80 8.19
C PHE A 133 -8.95 -2.92 8.69
N LEU A 134 -8.61 -4.04 9.33
CA LEU A 134 -7.24 -4.27 9.79
C LEU A 134 -6.25 -4.26 8.62
N THR A 135 -6.59 -4.94 7.52
CA THR A 135 -5.75 -4.91 6.31
C THR A 135 -5.67 -3.52 5.71
N GLY A 136 -6.77 -2.78 5.64
CA GLY A 136 -6.77 -1.41 5.13
C GLY A 136 -5.88 -0.49 5.95
N ALA A 137 -5.94 -0.59 7.27
CA ALA A 137 -5.05 0.14 8.18
C ALA A 137 -3.58 -0.25 7.97
N ASN A 138 -3.29 -1.55 7.86
CA ASN A 138 -1.94 -2.04 7.55
C ASN A 138 -1.44 -1.52 6.20
N LEU A 139 -2.27 -1.57 5.16
CA LEU A 139 -1.91 -1.17 3.80
C LEU A 139 -1.57 0.33 3.73
N ILE A 140 -2.34 1.18 4.41
CA ILE A 140 -2.03 2.62 4.52
C ILE A 140 -0.68 2.83 5.21
N MET A 141 -0.44 2.15 6.33
CA MET A 141 0.84 2.26 7.06
C MET A 141 2.01 1.79 6.20
N GLU A 142 1.84 0.67 5.48
CA GLU A 142 2.83 0.11 4.57
C GLU A 142 3.14 1.08 3.42
N TYR A 143 2.13 1.68 2.78
CA TYR A 143 2.34 2.68 1.72
C TYR A 143 3.08 3.91 2.22
N VAL A 144 2.74 4.41 3.41
CA VAL A 144 3.43 5.58 4.01
C VAL A 144 4.89 5.23 4.30
N MET A 145 5.16 4.07 4.90
CA MET A 145 6.52 3.63 5.22
C MET A 145 7.35 3.36 3.96
N SER A 146 6.73 2.75 2.95
CA SER A 146 7.35 2.48 1.64
C SER A 146 7.73 3.77 0.93
N ASN A 147 6.82 4.75 0.85
CA ASN A 147 7.08 6.05 0.24
C ASN A 147 8.21 6.81 0.96
N ALA A 148 8.24 6.75 2.30
CA ALA A 148 9.33 7.33 3.09
C ALA A 148 10.67 6.65 2.80
N ALA A 149 10.70 5.31 2.69
CA ALA A 149 11.90 4.56 2.35
C ALA A 149 12.41 4.88 0.93
N VAL A 150 11.51 4.99 -0.04
CA VAL A 150 11.84 5.38 -1.43
C VAL A 150 12.38 6.80 -1.49
N ALA A 151 11.75 7.76 -0.80
CA ALA A 151 12.22 9.14 -0.74
C ALA A 151 13.64 9.24 -0.14
N ARG A 152 13.93 8.48 0.92
CA ARG A 152 15.26 8.40 1.54
C ARG A 152 16.30 7.81 0.58
N GLY A 153 15.95 6.72 -0.11
CA GLY A 153 16.82 6.09 -1.10
C GLY A 153 17.14 7.06 -2.26
N PHE A 154 16.11 7.70 -2.81
CA PHE A 154 16.25 8.67 -3.89
C PHE A 154 17.13 9.85 -3.49
N THR A 155 16.92 10.44 -2.30
CA THR A 155 17.73 11.55 -1.79
C THR A 155 19.20 11.19 -1.70
N SER A 156 19.53 9.96 -1.28
CA SER A 156 20.91 9.49 -1.18
C SER A 156 21.59 9.35 -2.54
N TYR A 157 20.87 8.90 -3.57
CA TYR A 157 21.41 8.83 -4.93
C TYR A 157 21.55 10.23 -5.55
N LEU A 158 20.54 11.07 -5.37
CA LEU A 158 20.53 12.44 -5.87
C LEU A 158 21.68 13.27 -5.29
N SER A 159 21.93 13.15 -3.99
CA SER A 159 23.04 13.86 -3.34
C SER A 159 24.41 13.46 -3.90
N VAL A 160 24.61 12.18 -4.22
CA VAL A 160 25.84 11.69 -4.84
C VAL A 160 25.96 12.21 -6.27
N ALA A 161 24.87 12.22 -7.03
CA ALA A 161 24.84 12.73 -8.40
C ALA A 161 25.17 14.24 -8.48
N ILE A 162 24.70 15.04 -7.51
CA ILE A 162 24.94 16.49 -7.45
C ILE A 162 26.27 16.84 -6.72
N GLY A 163 26.90 15.87 -6.04
CA GLY A 163 28.13 16.09 -5.28
C GLY A 163 27.95 16.88 -3.97
N ILE A 164 26.72 16.99 -3.46
CA ILE A 164 26.41 17.67 -2.19
C ILE A 164 26.26 16.62 -1.09
N PRO A 165 26.82 16.82 0.12
CA PRO A 165 26.65 15.87 1.22
C PRO A 165 25.17 15.69 1.60
N THR A 166 24.73 14.43 1.72
CA THR A 166 23.37 14.01 2.13
C THR A 166 22.87 14.71 3.40
N ALA A 167 23.77 15.09 4.30
CA ALA A 167 23.47 15.76 5.55
C ALA A 167 22.75 17.10 5.38
N LYS A 168 22.93 17.79 4.24
CA LYS A 168 22.29 19.09 3.97
C LYS A 168 20.80 18.96 3.61
N TRP A 169 20.37 17.79 3.13
CA TRP A 169 19.01 17.55 2.62
C TRP A 169 18.17 16.70 3.58
N ARG A 170 18.76 16.23 4.68
CA ARG A 170 18.11 15.38 5.68
C ARG A 170 17.85 16.19 6.94
N PHE A 171 16.57 16.33 7.29
CA PHE A 171 16.19 16.87 8.60
C PHE A 171 16.51 15.82 9.66
N THR A 172 17.54 16.06 10.47
CA THR A 172 17.92 15.18 11.57
C THR A 172 17.02 15.48 12.78
N ALA A 173 16.12 14.56 13.11
CA ALA A 173 15.35 14.68 14.34
C ALA A 173 16.19 14.13 15.50
N ALA A 174 16.46 14.95 16.52
CA ALA A 174 17.27 14.58 17.68
C ALA A 174 16.64 13.44 18.52
N ALA A 175 15.35 13.17 18.32
CA ALA A 175 14.61 12.13 19.03
C ALA A 175 14.82 10.70 18.48
N LEU A 176 15.46 10.53 17.32
CA LEU A 176 15.66 9.21 16.70
C LEU A 176 17.02 8.60 17.08
N PRO A 177 17.09 7.28 17.37
CA PRO A 177 18.36 6.60 17.67
C PRO A 177 19.39 6.72 16.54
N LYS A 178 20.68 6.71 16.90
CA LYS A 178 21.79 6.76 15.93
C LYS A 178 21.64 5.61 14.92
N GLY A 179 21.50 5.97 13.63
CA GLY A 179 21.26 5.03 12.51
C GLY A 179 19.90 5.22 11.81
N PHE A 180 18.94 5.87 12.46
CA PHE A 180 17.62 6.16 11.87
C PHE A 180 17.54 7.51 11.14
N ASN A 181 18.43 8.46 11.46
CA ASN A 181 18.55 9.75 10.77
C ASN A 181 19.17 9.65 9.36
#